data_AF-A0A6L7NMW8-F1
#
_entry.id   AF-A0A6L7NMW8-F1
#
_cell.length_a   1.000
_cell.length_b   1.000
_cell.length_c   1.000
_cell.angle_alpha   90.00
_cell.angle_beta   90.00
_cell.angle_gamma   90.00
#
_symmetry.space_group_name_H-M   'P 1'
#
loop_
_entity.id
_entity.type
_entity.pdbx_description
1 polymer ?
#
loop_
_entity_poly.entity_id
_entity_poly.type
_entity_poly.pdbx_seq_one_letter_code
_entity_poly.pdbx_strand_id
1 'polypeptide(L)'
;MSSRRRSRPTSTAGRSRRRPKSIPPMSSPWNTAPGRTPVTTTPRAPPRAIIPTRIRRATTIEDAASQGRTRMPRGRLRARRGRIAVAVLAALVLAALSPLPGGPPRVLAHANYERSEPAFAAELAESPGRIDIWFSQQLFRQQGANTFTLTADGGDIIAAGELSLDGDDRHHAFAVLDAELPAGRYFVDWTNLSADDGDTAAGRFVFYVGRAATEAEIAEDRALADELLVPYPDGSAAAGAGAGASAPPPPLPAVVTEEEAESGLHAAVLGIAAVSVLAMVGLFAGRGLGRRR
;
A
#
# COMPACT_ATOMS: atom_id res chain seq x y z
N MET A 1 -21.90 81.04 39.99
CA MET A 1 -20.76 81.35 40.88
C MET A 1 -20.14 80.03 41.34
N SER A 2 -18.94 79.68 40.85
CA SER A 2 -17.63 79.64 41.58
C SER A 2 -17.59 78.59 42.71
N SER A 3 -16.60 77.71 42.88
CA SER A 3 -15.16 77.71 42.52
C SER A 3 -14.58 76.27 42.67
N ARG A 4 -13.83 75.73 41.70
CA ARG A 4 -12.35 75.54 41.65
C ARG A 4 -11.63 74.89 42.86
N ARG A 5 -11.00 73.72 42.64
CA ARG A 5 -9.53 73.44 42.62
C ARG A 5 -9.29 71.91 42.77
N ARG A 6 -8.75 71.22 41.75
CA ARG A 6 -7.32 70.90 41.49
C ARG A 6 -6.61 70.12 42.60
N SER A 7 -6.23 68.87 42.29
CA SER A 7 -4.95 68.23 42.67
C SER A 7 -4.54 67.16 41.65
N ARG A 8 -3.44 67.39 40.92
CA ARG A 8 -2.50 66.37 40.41
C ARG A 8 -1.26 66.44 41.31
N PRO A 9 -0.56 65.31 41.56
CA PRO A 9 0.82 65.14 41.01
C PRO A 9 1.07 63.69 40.52
N THR A 10 1.61 63.44 39.31
CA THR A 10 3.03 63.28 38.89
C THR A 10 3.83 62.16 39.57
N SER A 11 4.30 61.18 38.77
CA SER A 11 5.50 60.31 38.92
C SER A 11 5.23 59.00 38.13
N THR A 12 6.12 58.34 37.37
CA THR A 12 7.49 58.57 36.94
C THR A 12 7.76 57.75 35.66
N ALA A 13 8.69 58.27 34.87
CA ALA A 13 9.39 57.70 33.72
C ALA A 13 9.67 56.18 33.68
N GLY A 14 9.76 55.64 32.46
CA GLY A 14 10.93 54.84 32.08
C GLY A 14 10.71 53.42 31.55
N ARG A 15 10.54 53.25 30.23
CA ARG A 15 11.06 52.08 29.50
C ARG A 15 11.16 52.43 28.00
N SER A 16 12.35 52.80 27.55
CA SER A 16 13.35 51.89 26.96
C SER A 16 12.89 51.28 25.64
N ARG A 17 13.56 51.79 24.59
CA ARG A 17 13.48 51.45 23.17
C ARG A 17 13.61 49.95 22.95
N ARG A 18 12.71 49.36 22.16
CA ARG A 18 13.05 48.24 21.27
C ARG A 18 12.43 48.50 19.90
N ARG A 19 13.30 48.77 18.93
CA ARG A 19 13.00 48.79 17.50
C ARG A 19 12.45 47.42 17.10
N PRO A 20 11.38 47.32 16.29
CA PRO A 20 11.13 46.09 15.55
C PRO A 20 12.24 45.92 14.51
N LYS A 21 12.86 44.74 14.52
CA LYS A 21 13.85 44.30 13.54
C LYS A 21 13.08 44.08 12.24
N SER A 22 13.26 44.97 11.28
CA SER A 22 12.81 44.79 9.90
C SER A 22 13.45 43.52 9.33
N ILE A 23 12.62 42.52 9.07
CA ILE A 23 13.00 41.28 8.38
C ILE A 23 13.03 41.61 6.87
N PRO A 24 14.15 41.43 6.16
CA PRO A 24 14.19 41.60 4.73
C PRO A 24 13.48 40.43 4.02
N PRO A 25 12.85 40.63 2.85
CA PRO A 25 12.34 39.51 2.07
C PRO A 25 13.50 38.65 1.57
N MET A 26 13.42 37.34 1.85
CA MET A 26 14.29 36.33 1.24
C MET A 26 13.91 36.20 -0.24
N SER A 27 14.69 36.84 -1.08
CA SER A 27 14.79 36.52 -2.50
C SER A 27 15.69 35.29 -2.66
N SER A 28 15.13 34.18 -3.14
CA SER A 28 15.92 33.07 -3.69
C SER A 28 15.98 33.20 -5.21
N PRO A 29 17.15 33.45 -5.81
CA PRO A 29 17.36 33.35 -7.23
C PRO A 29 17.77 31.92 -7.58
N TRP A 30 16.84 31.11 -8.09
CA TRP A 30 17.21 29.88 -8.76
C TRP A 30 16.71 29.90 -10.22
N ASN A 31 17.71 29.87 -11.09
CA ASN A 31 17.73 29.26 -12.42
C ASN A 31 17.25 30.08 -13.64
N THR A 32 18.24 30.76 -14.22
CA THR A 32 18.33 31.06 -15.65
C THR A 32 18.82 29.81 -16.42
N ALA A 33 17.95 29.26 -17.28
CA ALA A 33 18.14 28.75 -18.66
C ALA A 33 19.21 27.66 -18.98
N PRO A 34 19.23 27.04 -20.19
CA PRO A 34 18.29 27.10 -21.33
C PRO A 34 17.79 25.72 -21.83
N GLY A 35 16.83 25.79 -22.77
CA GLY A 35 16.13 24.67 -23.40
C GLY A 35 17.03 23.67 -24.13
N ARG A 36 16.70 22.39 -23.91
CA ARG A 36 17.22 21.24 -24.64
C ARG A 36 16.44 21.04 -25.94
N THR A 37 17.15 20.90 -27.04
CA THR A 37 16.61 20.41 -28.31
C THR A 37 16.31 18.90 -28.22
N PRO A 38 15.26 18.39 -28.87
CA PRO A 38 15.02 16.96 -28.96
C PRO A 38 15.90 16.35 -30.07
N VAL A 39 16.73 15.37 -29.70
CA VAL A 39 17.46 14.51 -30.64
C VAL A 39 16.58 13.32 -30.99
N THR A 40 16.02 13.32 -32.19
CA THR A 40 15.34 12.16 -32.80
C THR A 40 16.38 11.08 -33.08
N THR A 41 16.34 9.97 -32.35
CA THR A 41 17.19 8.80 -32.62
C THR A 41 16.32 7.69 -33.23
N THR A 42 16.40 7.57 -34.55
CA THR A 42 15.80 6.47 -35.34
C THR A 42 16.57 5.16 -35.10
N PRO A 43 15.92 4.03 -34.79
CA PRO A 43 16.59 2.74 -34.72
C PRO A 43 16.88 2.18 -36.12
N ARG A 44 18.16 1.93 -36.39
CA ARG A 44 18.73 1.37 -37.63
C ARG A 44 18.59 -0.17 -37.64
N ALA A 45 18.03 -0.70 -38.71
CA ALA A 45 17.89 -2.14 -38.98
C ALA A 45 19.27 -2.84 -39.18
N PRO A 46 19.39 -4.15 -38.84
CA PRO A 46 20.61 -4.91 -39.08
C PRO A 46 20.73 -5.37 -40.56
N PRO A 47 21.96 -5.45 -41.11
CA PRO A 47 22.19 -5.88 -42.49
C PRO A 47 22.10 -7.41 -42.68
N ARG A 48 21.56 -7.79 -43.84
CA ARG A 48 21.43 -9.15 -44.39
C ARG A 48 22.78 -9.88 -44.48
N ALA A 49 22.85 -11.11 -43.98
CA ALA A 49 23.96 -12.02 -44.20
C ALA A 49 23.87 -12.66 -45.61
N ILE A 50 24.95 -12.52 -46.36
CA ILE A 50 25.17 -13.08 -47.69
C ILE A 50 25.68 -14.52 -47.53
N ILE A 51 25.03 -15.48 -48.17
CA ILE A 51 25.40 -16.90 -48.21
C ILE A 51 26.35 -17.13 -49.40
N PRO A 52 27.60 -17.62 -49.21
CA PRO A 52 28.36 -18.17 -50.31
C PRO A 52 28.07 -19.66 -50.51
N THR A 53 27.45 -19.97 -51.64
CA THR A 53 27.39 -21.30 -52.26
C THR A 53 28.80 -21.82 -52.57
N ARG A 54 29.19 -22.96 -51.98
CA ARG A 54 30.30 -23.78 -52.48
C ARG A 54 29.79 -25.11 -53.02
N ILE A 55 29.77 -25.18 -54.33
CA ILE A 55 29.68 -26.39 -55.13
C ILE A 55 31.03 -27.10 -55.03
N ARG A 56 31.05 -28.39 -54.66
CA ARG A 56 32.13 -29.31 -55.03
C ARG A 56 31.53 -30.59 -55.60
N ARG A 57 31.97 -30.91 -56.82
CA ARG A 57 31.64 -32.08 -57.62
C ARG A 57 32.24 -33.36 -57.02
N ALA A 58 31.56 -34.46 -57.38
CA ALA A 58 31.99 -35.86 -57.38
C ALA A 58 33.38 -36.05 -58.03
N THR A 59 34.14 -37.12 -57.82
CA THR A 59 33.85 -38.56 -57.89
C THR A 59 35.02 -39.34 -57.27
N THR A 60 34.79 -40.57 -56.81
CA THR A 60 35.47 -41.78 -57.32
C THR A 60 34.78 -43.02 -56.74
N ILE A 61 34.48 -43.95 -57.64
CA ILE A 61 33.91 -45.28 -57.45
C ILE A 61 35.07 -46.27 -57.31
N GLU A 62 34.88 -47.25 -56.43
CA GLU A 62 35.49 -48.61 -56.34
C GLU A 62 35.65 -48.95 -54.85
N ASP A 63 35.34 -50.12 -54.32
CA ASP A 63 34.80 -51.39 -54.80
C ASP A 63 34.48 -52.23 -53.54
N ALA A 64 33.81 -53.37 -53.74
CA ALA A 64 33.82 -54.55 -52.86
C ALA A 64 32.99 -54.52 -51.55
N ALA A 65 31.78 -55.04 -51.70
CA ALA A 65 31.20 -56.12 -50.90
C ALA A 65 31.81 -56.39 -49.50
N SER A 66 31.06 -56.05 -48.46
CA SER A 66 31.03 -56.86 -47.24
C SER A 66 29.65 -56.84 -46.61
N GLN A 67 29.16 -58.05 -46.37
CA GLN A 67 27.90 -58.37 -45.71
C GLN A 67 27.92 -57.83 -44.27
N GLY A 68 26.88 -57.10 -43.89
CA GLY A 68 26.81 -56.53 -42.54
C GLY A 68 25.42 -56.05 -42.17
N ARG A 69 24.53 -57.00 -41.87
CA ARG A 69 23.31 -56.88 -41.04
C ARG A 69 22.82 -55.46 -40.79
N THR A 70 21.70 -55.09 -41.42
CA THR A 70 20.90 -53.90 -41.10
C THR A 70 20.52 -53.89 -39.61
N ARG A 71 21.37 -53.27 -38.77
CA ARG A 71 20.99 -52.89 -37.41
C ARG A 71 20.04 -51.71 -37.54
N MET A 72 18.74 -52.01 -37.50
CA MET A 72 17.68 -51.01 -37.29
C MET A 72 18.10 -50.05 -36.16
N PRO A 73 18.05 -48.72 -36.37
CA PRO A 73 18.45 -47.74 -35.36
C PRO A 73 17.43 -47.73 -34.22
N ARG A 74 17.65 -48.58 -33.21
CA ARG A 74 16.85 -48.66 -31.97
C ARG A 74 16.97 -47.41 -31.06
N GLY A 75 17.57 -46.32 -31.55
CA GLY A 75 17.85 -45.11 -30.76
C GLY A 75 16.73 -44.06 -30.73
N ARG A 76 15.77 -44.07 -31.67
CA ARG A 76 14.79 -42.95 -31.79
C ARG A 76 13.68 -42.96 -30.73
N LEU A 77 13.40 -44.11 -30.11
CA LEU A 77 12.36 -44.26 -29.07
C LEU A 77 12.83 -43.79 -27.68
N ARG A 78 14.13 -43.87 -27.38
CA ARG A 78 14.68 -43.41 -26.10
C ARG A 78 14.71 -41.88 -26.00
N ALA A 79 15.01 -41.20 -27.10
CA ALA A 79 15.06 -39.74 -27.16
C ALA A 79 13.68 -39.06 -27.00
N ARG A 80 12.59 -39.68 -27.46
CA ARG A 80 11.22 -39.16 -27.27
C ARG A 80 10.72 -39.32 -25.84
N ARG A 81 11.05 -40.42 -25.17
CA ARG A 81 10.65 -40.68 -23.77
C ARG A 81 11.30 -39.72 -22.78
N GLY A 82 12.57 -39.35 -22.99
CA GLY A 82 13.26 -38.36 -22.16
C GLY A 82 12.65 -36.95 -22.26
N ARG A 83 12.20 -36.55 -23.46
CA ARG A 83 11.56 -35.24 -23.67
C ARG A 83 10.18 -35.14 -23.01
N ILE A 84 9.40 -36.23 -23.03
CA ILE A 84 8.11 -36.30 -22.34
C ILE A 84 8.31 -36.22 -20.82
N ALA A 85 9.29 -36.94 -20.28
CA ALA A 85 9.58 -36.89 -18.85
C ALA A 85 9.99 -35.49 -18.38
N VAL A 86 10.83 -34.78 -19.15
CA VAL A 86 11.21 -33.39 -18.85
C VAL A 86 10.02 -32.43 -18.96
N ALA A 87 9.17 -32.60 -19.99
CA ALA A 87 7.99 -31.77 -20.16
C ALA A 87 6.94 -31.97 -19.03
N VAL A 88 6.74 -33.21 -18.59
CA VAL A 88 5.85 -33.53 -17.45
C VAL A 88 6.41 -32.94 -16.15
N LEU A 89 7.72 -33.04 -15.93
CA LEU A 89 8.35 -32.50 -14.73
C LEU A 89 8.30 -30.96 -14.73
N ALA A 90 8.53 -30.32 -15.88
CA ALA A 90 8.36 -28.88 -16.05
C ALA A 90 6.90 -28.44 -15.82
N ALA A 91 5.91 -29.20 -16.33
CA ALA A 91 4.50 -28.90 -16.12
C ALA A 91 4.08 -29.07 -14.65
N LEU A 92 4.60 -30.08 -13.95
CA LEU A 92 4.35 -30.26 -12.52
C LEU A 92 4.98 -29.14 -11.68
N VAL A 93 6.19 -28.68 -12.03
CA VAL A 93 6.82 -27.52 -11.39
C VAL A 93 5.98 -26.26 -11.64
N LEU A 94 5.55 -26.02 -12.89
CA LEU A 94 4.70 -24.87 -13.22
C LEU A 94 3.33 -24.93 -12.53
N ALA A 95 2.74 -26.13 -12.38
CA ALA A 95 1.50 -26.32 -11.64
C ALA A 95 1.69 -26.10 -10.13
N ALA A 96 2.82 -26.50 -9.56
CA ALA A 96 3.16 -26.26 -8.16
C ALA A 96 3.49 -24.78 -7.87
N LEU A 97 3.99 -24.04 -8.86
CA LEU A 97 4.17 -22.59 -8.79
C LEU A 97 2.93 -21.79 -9.21
N SER A 98 1.83 -22.47 -9.58
CA SER A 98 0.60 -21.77 -9.95
C SER A 98 -0.01 -21.12 -8.70
N PRO A 99 -0.34 -19.83 -8.72
CA PRO A 99 -0.89 -19.14 -7.56
C PRO A 99 -2.21 -19.82 -7.18
N LEU A 100 -2.27 -20.37 -5.96
CA LEU A 100 -3.49 -20.90 -5.40
C LEU A 100 -4.57 -19.80 -5.37
N PRO A 101 -5.85 -20.14 -5.55
CA PRO A 101 -6.95 -19.23 -5.27
C PRO A 101 -6.89 -18.84 -3.79
N GLY A 102 -6.41 -17.63 -3.52
CA GLY A 102 -6.05 -17.16 -2.18
C GLY A 102 -5.05 -15.99 -2.18
N GLY A 103 -4.26 -15.83 -3.26
CA GLY A 103 -3.29 -14.74 -3.38
C GLY A 103 -2.20 -14.77 -2.29
N PRO A 104 -1.12 -13.99 -2.42
CA PRO A 104 -0.26 -13.74 -1.26
C PRO A 104 -1.10 -13.06 -0.17
N PRO A 105 -0.88 -13.36 1.12
CA PRO A 105 -1.46 -12.57 2.20
C PRO A 105 -1.11 -11.11 1.91
N ARG A 106 -2.11 -10.22 1.91
CA ARG A 106 -1.84 -8.78 1.84
C ARG A 106 -1.00 -8.48 3.07
N VAL A 107 0.29 -8.20 2.86
CA VAL A 107 1.15 -7.72 3.93
C VAL A 107 0.62 -6.33 4.25
N LEU A 108 -0.27 -6.25 5.25
CA LEU A 108 -0.69 -4.99 5.85
C LEU A 108 0.54 -4.47 6.56
N ALA A 109 1.33 -3.64 5.85
CA ALA A 109 2.62 -3.14 6.32
C ALA A 109 2.52 -1.70 6.88
N HIS A 110 1.33 -1.23 7.21
CA HIS A 110 1.08 0.14 7.65
C HIS A 110 -0.20 0.17 8.48
N ALA A 111 -0.29 1.09 9.45
CA ALA A 111 -1.52 1.40 10.17
C ALA A 111 -2.43 2.26 9.26
N ASN A 112 -3.10 1.62 8.31
CA ASN A 112 -3.94 2.31 7.33
C ASN A 112 -5.20 2.86 7.99
N TYR A 113 -5.72 3.97 7.47
CA TYR A 113 -7.02 4.51 7.85
C TYR A 113 -8.14 3.52 7.52
N GLU A 114 -9.01 3.24 8.49
CA GLU A 114 -10.20 2.41 8.29
C GLU A 114 -11.47 3.26 8.24
N ARG A 115 -11.62 4.16 9.23
CA ARG A 115 -12.77 5.06 9.36
C ARG A 115 -12.46 6.21 10.32
N SER A 116 -13.32 7.21 10.31
CA SER A 116 -13.33 8.30 11.28
C SER A 116 -14.75 8.65 11.73
N GLU A 117 -14.83 9.44 12.80
CA GLU A 117 -16.01 10.18 13.20
C GLU A 117 -15.58 11.65 13.43
N PRO A 118 -16.04 12.63 12.64
CA PRO A 118 -16.92 12.53 11.48
C PRO A 118 -16.43 11.57 10.39
N ALA A 119 -17.35 10.85 9.75
CA ALA A 119 -17.01 10.01 8.60
C ALA A 119 -16.49 10.84 7.41
N PHE A 120 -15.79 10.19 6.48
CA PHE A 120 -15.31 10.83 5.25
C PHE A 120 -16.49 11.48 4.51
N ALA A 121 -16.34 12.74 4.12
CA ALA A 121 -17.36 13.58 3.47
C ALA A 121 -18.69 13.71 4.25
N ALA A 122 -18.70 13.47 5.57
CA ALA A 122 -19.90 13.65 6.38
C ALA A 122 -20.33 15.13 6.43
N GLU A 123 -21.64 15.37 6.39
CA GLU A 123 -22.24 16.69 6.54
C GLU A 123 -22.92 16.81 7.91
N LEU A 124 -22.31 17.57 8.81
CA LEU A 124 -22.78 17.73 10.18
C LEU A 124 -23.62 19.00 10.30
N ALA A 125 -24.73 18.90 11.05
CA ALA A 125 -25.53 20.07 11.37
C ALA A 125 -24.81 21.02 12.35
N GLU A 126 -24.02 20.48 13.27
CA GLU A 126 -23.35 21.18 14.36
C GLU A 126 -21.86 20.77 14.44
N SER A 127 -21.03 21.62 15.04
CA SER A 127 -19.61 21.29 15.25
C SER A 127 -19.47 20.03 16.11
N PRO A 128 -18.62 19.07 15.71
CA PRO A 128 -18.30 17.95 16.60
C PRO A 128 -17.49 18.44 17.80
N GLY A 129 -17.53 17.71 18.92
CA GLY A 129 -16.70 18.02 20.10
C GLY A 129 -15.28 17.47 20.01
N ARG A 130 -15.07 16.45 19.17
CA ARG A 130 -13.79 15.82 18.88
C ARG A 130 -13.86 15.11 17.54
N ILE A 131 -12.70 14.70 17.04
CA ILE A 131 -12.57 13.90 15.83
C ILE A 131 -11.89 12.60 16.23
N ASP A 132 -12.51 11.47 15.92
CA ASP A 132 -12.04 10.12 16.19
C ASP A 132 -11.58 9.45 14.87
N ILE A 133 -10.50 8.65 14.92
CA ILE A 133 -9.91 7.95 13.77
C ILE A 133 -9.53 6.53 14.20
N TRP A 134 -9.88 5.54 13.36
CA TRP A 134 -9.51 4.14 13.56
C TRP A 134 -8.58 3.65 12.46
N PHE A 135 -7.60 2.85 12.85
CA PHE A 135 -6.55 2.33 11.99
C PHE A 135 -6.47 0.79 12.00
N SER A 136 -5.92 0.21 10.94
CA SER A 136 -5.85 -1.24 10.77
C SER A 136 -4.81 -1.95 11.64
N GLN A 137 -3.98 -1.19 12.37
CA GLN A 137 -2.94 -1.70 13.26
C GLN A 137 -2.87 -0.82 14.51
N GLN A 138 -2.27 -1.36 15.57
CA GLN A 138 -2.06 -0.60 16.80
C GLN A 138 -1.02 0.49 16.58
N LEU A 139 -1.20 1.63 17.25
CA LEU A 139 -0.25 2.75 17.18
C LEU A 139 0.74 2.76 18.34
N PHE A 140 1.95 3.26 18.10
CA PHE A 140 2.94 3.48 19.16
C PHE A 140 2.53 4.62 20.12
N ARG A 141 2.74 4.41 21.42
CA ARG A 141 2.62 5.44 22.47
C ARG A 141 3.90 6.26 22.60
N GLN A 142 4.35 6.83 21.50
CA GLN A 142 5.52 7.71 21.47
C GLN A 142 5.07 9.14 21.16
N GLN A 143 5.51 10.08 21.99
CA GLN A 143 5.19 11.50 21.80
C GLN A 143 5.65 11.98 20.41
N GLY A 144 4.75 12.62 19.67
CA GLY A 144 5.00 13.14 18.32
C GLY A 144 5.09 12.08 17.22
N ALA A 145 4.92 10.78 17.52
CA ALA A 145 4.90 9.73 16.49
C ALA A 145 3.59 9.70 15.70
N ASN A 146 2.50 10.15 16.31
CA ASN A 146 1.20 10.30 15.66
C ASN A 146 0.83 11.79 15.67
N THR A 147 0.40 12.32 14.54
CA THR A 147 0.10 13.75 14.38
C THR A 147 -1.25 13.96 13.73
N PHE A 148 -1.81 15.14 13.99
CA PHE A 148 -3.12 15.57 13.53
C PHE A 148 -3.06 17.06 13.19
N THR A 149 -3.67 17.45 12.08
CA THR A 149 -3.81 18.85 11.69
C THR A 149 -5.18 19.05 11.07
N LEU A 150 -5.96 19.97 11.64
CA LEU A 150 -7.25 20.39 11.12
C LEU A 150 -7.07 21.68 10.32
N THR A 151 -7.55 21.70 9.08
CA THR A 151 -7.55 22.90 8.23
C THR A 151 -8.95 23.19 7.71
N ALA A 152 -9.26 24.48 7.56
CA ALA A 152 -10.42 24.92 6.79
C ALA A 152 -10.10 24.93 5.29
N ASP A 153 -11.13 24.96 4.45
CA ASP A 153 -11.02 24.97 2.98
C ASP A 153 -10.09 26.07 2.41
N GLY A 154 -10.00 27.22 3.09
CA GLY A 154 -9.05 28.30 2.74
C GLY A 154 -7.58 28.01 3.04
N GLY A 155 -7.27 26.85 3.65
CA GLY A 155 -5.93 26.45 4.09
C GLY A 155 -5.54 26.92 5.49
N ASP A 156 -6.43 27.63 6.19
CA ASP A 156 -6.19 28.10 7.56
C ASP A 156 -6.17 26.91 8.53
N ILE A 157 -5.10 26.81 9.32
CA ILE A 157 -5.00 25.81 10.40
C ILE A 157 -5.93 26.22 11.53
N ILE A 158 -6.81 25.29 11.91
CA ILE A 158 -7.72 25.45 13.03
C ILE A 158 -7.08 24.84 14.28
N ALA A 159 -7.16 25.55 15.40
CA ALA A 159 -6.67 25.06 16.68
C ALA A 159 -7.47 23.83 17.11
N ALA A 160 -6.74 22.75 17.40
CA ALA A 160 -7.26 21.51 17.95
C ALA A 160 -6.19 20.91 18.88
N GLY A 161 -6.62 20.05 19.79
CA GLY A 161 -5.72 19.29 20.65
C GLY A 161 -4.83 18.33 19.85
N GLU A 162 -3.77 17.85 20.51
CA GLU A 162 -2.92 16.80 19.94
C GLU A 162 -3.69 15.49 19.77
N LEU A 163 -3.24 14.67 18.80
CA LEU A 163 -3.80 13.34 18.59
C LEU A 163 -3.47 12.44 19.79
N SER A 164 -4.51 12.04 20.51
CA SER A 164 -4.43 11.17 21.67
C SER A 164 -4.83 9.75 21.29
N LEU A 165 -4.12 8.75 21.82
CA LEU A 165 -4.52 7.35 21.65
C LEU A 165 -5.51 6.96 22.74
N ASP A 166 -6.49 6.14 22.38
CA ASP A 166 -7.33 5.48 23.35
C ASP A 166 -6.46 4.53 24.23
N GLY A 167 -6.73 4.55 25.53
CA GLY A 167 -6.01 3.76 26.52
C GLY A 167 -6.25 2.27 26.36
N ASP A 168 -7.47 1.91 25.98
CA ASP A 168 -7.93 0.53 25.90
C ASP A 168 -7.81 -0.04 24.47
N ASP A 169 -7.86 0.82 23.45
CA ASP A 169 -7.72 0.41 22.04
C ASP A 169 -6.73 1.30 21.26
N ARG A 170 -5.52 0.79 21.00
CA ARG A 170 -4.51 1.56 20.25
C ARG A 170 -4.74 1.61 18.74
N HIS A 171 -5.79 0.98 18.22
CA HIS A 171 -6.25 1.23 16.85
C HIS A 171 -7.02 2.55 16.77
N HIS A 172 -7.48 3.06 17.91
CA HIS A 172 -8.30 4.25 18.03
C HIS A 172 -7.48 5.45 18.52
N ALA A 173 -7.56 6.54 17.77
CA ALA A 173 -6.99 7.83 18.15
C ALA A 173 -8.05 8.93 18.03
N PHE A 174 -7.94 9.98 18.83
CA PHE A 174 -8.88 11.11 18.80
C PHE A 174 -8.19 12.44 19.08
N ALA A 175 -8.71 13.52 18.52
CA ALA A 175 -8.30 14.89 18.81
C ALA A 175 -9.51 15.70 19.28
N VAL A 176 -9.42 16.30 20.46
CA VAL A 176 -10.48 17.17 21.01
C VAL A 176 -10.39 18.54 20.35
N LEU A 177 -11.53 19.13 19.99
CA LEU A 177 -11.56 20.48 19.44
C LEU A 177 -11.57 21.51 20.57
N ASP A 178 -10.71 22.52 20.45
CA ASP A 178 -10.58 23.59 21.47
C ASP A 178 -11.70 24.64 21.35
N ALA A 179 -12.36 24.69 20.20
CA ALA A 179 -13.44 25.62 19.90
C ALA A 179 -14.43 25.01 18.90
N GLU A 180 -15.66 25.55 18.88
CA GLU A 180 -16.66 25.20 17.88
C GLU A 180 -16.21 25.62 16.48
N LEU A 181 -16.42 24.73 15.53
CA LEU A 181 -16.18 24.96 14.12
C LEU A 181 -17.32 25.77 13.50
N PRO A 182 -17.02 26.91 12.85
CA PRO A 182 -18.00 27.61 12.02
C PRO A 182 -18.54 26.73 10.89
N ALA A 183 -19.62 27.17 10.24
CA ALA A 183 -20.09 26.48 9.05
C ALA A 183 -19.03 26.49 7.94
N GLY A 184 -18.69 25.34 7.37
CA GLY A 184 -17.55 25.21 6.46
C GLY A 184 -17.23 23.78 6.04
N ARG A 185 -16.21 23.66 5.20
CA ARG A 185 -15.56 22.39 4.81
C ARG A 185 -14.20 22.33 5.50
N TYR A 186 -13.87 21.16 6.01
CA TYR A 186 -12.71 20.93 6.86
C TYR A 186 -11.95 19.70 6.40
N PHE A 187 -10.62 19.78 6.46
CA PHE A 187 -9.72 18.68 6.15
C PHE A 187 -8.93 18.29 7.39
N VAL A 188 -8.82 16.98 7.59
CA VAL A 188 -8.02 16.38 8.64
C VAL A 188 -6.85 15.68 7.99
N ASP A 189 -5.65 16.19 8.23
CA ASP A 189 -4.40 15.52 7.91
C ASP A 189 -3.92 14.75 9.13
N TRP A 190 -3.47 13.51 8.92
CA TRP A 190 -2.93 12.67 9.97
C TRP A 190 -1.64 11.99 9.52
N THR A 191 -0.77 11.72 10.50
CA THR A 191 0.32 10.76 10.37
C THR A 191 0.30 9.83 11.57
N ASN A 192 0.75 8.60 11.41
CA ASN A 192 0.85 7.64 12.50
C ASN A 192 2.12 6.80 12.40
N LEU A 193 2.40 6.06 13.48
CA LEU A 193 3.48 5.08 13.55
C LEU A 193 2.91 3.76 14.05
N SER A 194 2.94 2.73 13.21
CA SER A 194 2.46 1.39 13.55
C SER A 194 3.32 0.73 14.61
N ALA A 195 2.68 0.17 15.63
CA ALA A 195 3.31 -0.66 16.65
C ALA A 195 3.57 -2.10 16.19
N ASP A 196 2.97 -2.52 15.07
CA ASP A 196 3.01 -3.90 14.60
C ASP A 196 4.19 -4.14 13.65
N ASP A 197 4.54 -3.16 12.82
CA ASP A 197 5.65 -3.23 11.86
C ASP A 197 6.66 -2.07 11.96
N GLY A 198 6.33 -1.00 12.69
CA GLY A 198 7.22 0.15 12.87
C GLY A 198 7.24 1.14 11.70
N ASP A 199 6.36 0.97 10.72
CA ASP A 199 6.26 1.86 9.57
C ASP A 199 5.28 3.01 9.83
N THR A 200 5.57 4.15 9.19
CA THR A 200 4.72 5.35 9.27
C THR A 200 3.71 5.38 8.14
N ALA A 201 2.45 5.71 8.43
CA ALA A 201 1.45 6.05 7.43
C ALA A 201 1.02 7.51 7.56
N ALA A 202 0.45 8.04 6.48
CA ALA A 202 -0.15 9.36 6.45
C ALA A 202 -1.39 9.33 5.56
N GLY A 203 -2.31 10.25 5.80
CA GLY A 203 -3.49 10.41 4.98
C GLY A 203 -4.29 11.64 5.33
N ARG A 204 -5.42 11.77 4.64
CA ARG A 204 -6.32 12.91 4.76
C ARG A 204 -7.77 12.45 4.70
N PHE A 205 -8.68 13.15 5.36
CA PHE A 205 -10.10 13.06 5.06
C PHE A 205 -10.77 14.41 5.21
N VAL A 206 -12.02 14.49 4.76
CA VAL A 206 -12.81 15.73 4.68
C VAL A 206 -14.14 15.56 5.39
N PHE A 207 -14.69 16.64 5.94
CA PHE A 207 -16.07 16.70 6.44
C PHE A 207 -16.59 18.14 6.39
N TYR A 208 -17.90 18.31 6.59
CA TYR A 208 -18.60 19.58 6.52
C TYR A 208 -19.33 19.85 7.84
N VAL A 209 -19.41 21.11 8.23
CA VAL A 209 -20.17 21.58 9.39
C VAL A 209 -21.14 22.67 8.95
N GLY A 210 -22.37 22.62 9.44
CA GLY A 210 -23.39 23.66 9.25
C GLY A 210 -23.82 23.89 7.81
N ARG A 211 -23.41 23.05 6.86
CA ARG A 211 -23.78 23.14 5.44
C ARG A 211 -23.58 21.81 4.71
N ALA A 212 -24.25 21.69 3.57
CA ALA A 212 -24.00 20.63 2.61
C ALA A 212 -22.81 20.95 1.69
N ALA A 213 -22.24 19.90 1.11
CA ALA A 213 -21.26 19.98 0.03
C ALA A 213 -21.93 20.45 -1.26
N THR A 214 -21.20 21.22 -2.06
CA THR A 214 -21.61 21.55 -3.43
C THR A 214 -21.22 20.43 -4.40
N GLU A 215 -21.84 20.37 -5.57
CA GLU A 215 -21.52 19.36 -6.59
C GLU A 215 -20.03 19.36 -6.99
N ALA A 216 -19.41 20.54 -7.04
CA ALA A 216 -17.99 20.68 -7.35
C ALA A 216 -17.13 20.06 -6.23
N GLU A 217 -17.47 20.33 -4.97
CA GLU A 217 -16.75 19.79 -3.82
C GLU A 217 -16.95 18.28 -3.68
N ILE A 218 -18.14 17.75 -3.98
CA ILE A 218 -18.40 16.30 -4.04
C ILE A 218 -17.48 15.64 -5.07
N ALA A 219 -17.30 16.25 -6.24
CA ALA A 219 -16.40 15.73 -7.27
C ALA A 219 -14.93 15.76 -6.82
N GLU A 220 -14.50 16.82 -6.14
CA GLU A 220 -13.16 16.92 -5.55
C GLU A 220 -12.95 15.88 -4.44
N ASP A 221 -13.90 15.74 -3.53
CA ASP A 221 -13.81 14.80 -2.43
C ASP A 221 -13.79 13.34 -2.92
N ARG A 222 -14.52 13.04 -4.00
CA ARG A 222 -14.46 11.72 -4.64
C ARG A 222 -13.09 11.47 -5.26
N ALA A 223 -12.50 12.46 -5.91
CA ALA A 223 -11.14 12.34 -6.44
C ALA A 223 -10.11 12.12 -5.32
N LEU A 224 -10.29 12.80 -4.18
CA LEU A 224 -9.46 12.58 -2.98
C LEU A 224 -9.65 11.16 -2.43
N ALA A 225 -10.89 10.67 -2.34
CA ALA A 225 -11.19 9.31 -1.88
C ALA A 225 -10.52 8.26 -2.78
N ASP A 226 -10.59 8.43 -4.10
CA ASP A 226 -9.92 7.57 -5.08
C ASP A 226 -8.40 7.60 -4.93
N GLU A 227 -7.79 8.77 -4.73
CA GLU A 227 -6.35 8.92 -4.49
C GLU A 227 -5.91 8.19 -3.21
N LEU A 228 -6.72 8.25 -2.16
CA LEU A 228 -6.44 7.65 -0.86
C LEU A 228 -6.90 6.19 -0.75
N LEU A 229 -7.56 5.66 -1.79
CA LEU A 229 -8.19 4.33 -1.79
C LEU A 229 -9.18 4.13 -0.63
N VAL A 230 -9.87 5.22 -0.24
CA VAL A 230 -10.91 5.22 0.80
C VAL A 230 -12.28 5.20 0.12
N PRO A 231 -13.27 4.44 0.63
CA PRO A 231 -14.62 4.48 0.09
C PRO A 231 -15.23 5.89 0.21
N TYR A 232 -15.77 6.42 -0.89
CA TYR A 232 -16.61 7.61 -0.86
C TYR A 232 -18.05 7.23 -0.48
N PRO A 233 -18.72 7.94 0.44
CA PRO A 233 -20.14 7.73 0.68
C PRO A 233 -20.94 8.28 -0.50
N ASP A 234 -21.21 7.45 -1.49
CA ASP A 234 -21.91 7.81 -2.72
C ASP A 234 -23.43 8.03 -2.55
N GLY A 235 -23.90 8.17 -1.30
CA GLY A 235 -25.32 8.31 -0.97
C GLY A 235 -26.17 7.10 -1.37
N SER A 236 -25.55 6.01 -1.85
CA SER A 236 -26.22 4.77 -2.25
C SER A 236 -26.52 3.86 -1.03
N ALA A 237 -25.98 4.18 0.14
CA ALA A 237 -26.43 3.61 1.40
C ALA A 237 -26.22 4.61 2.56
N ALA A 238 -27.26 4.72 3.40
CA ALA A 238 -27.30 5.38 4.73
C ALA A 238 -27.64 6.88 4.79
N ALA A 239 -28.83 7.23 4.27
CA ALA A 239 -29.74 8.03 5.08
C ALA A 239 -30.20 7.19 6.29
N GLY A 240 -29.48 7.31 7.41
CA GLY A 240 -29.74 6.63 8.69
C GLY A 240 -28.40 6.39 9.39
N ALA A 241 -28.08 6.96 10.55
CA ALA A 241 -28.93 7.24 11.69
C ALA A 241 -28.51 8.55 12.37
N GLY A 242 -29.52 9.30 12.81
CA GLY A 242 -29.32 10.41 13.73
C GLY A 242 -28.95 9.95 15.13
N ALA A 243 -28.37 10.89 15.87
CA ALA A 243 -28.42 11.09 17.32
C ALA A 243 -28.98 9.93 18.18
N GLY A 244 -28.12 9.36 19.03
CA GLY A 244 -28.57 8.54 20.15
C GLY A 244 -27.51 7.57 20.65
N ALA A 245 -27.01 7.83 21.86
CA ALA A 245 -26.06 7.01 22.58
C ALA A 245 -26.47 5.52 22.69
N SER A 246 -25.53 4.62 22.36
CA SER A 246 -25.11 3.54 23.25
C SER A 246 -23.83 2.92 22.72
N ALA A 247 -22.78 2.91 23.54
CA ALA A 247 -21.59 2.11 23.29
C ALA A 247 -22.00 0.63 23.13
N PRO A 248 -21.45 -0.11 22.16
CA PRO A 248 -21.68 -1.54 22.09
C PRO A 248 -21.16 -2.20 23.38
N PRO A 249 -21.87 -3.20 23.95
CA PRO A 249 -21.36 -3.94 25.09
C PRO A 249 -20.02 -4.61 24.74
N PRO A 250 -19.08 -4.74 25.70
CA PRO A 250 -17.80 -5.35 25.44
C PRO A 250 -17.98 -6.79 24.92
N PRO A 251 -17.18 -7.25 23.95
CA PRO A 251 -17.26 -8.61 23.46
C PRO A 251 -16.98 -9.59 24.61
N LEU A 252 -17.86 -10.57 24.79
CA LEU A 252 -17.62 -11.71 25.67
C LEU A 252 -16.32 -12.42 25.23
N PRO A 253 -15.53 -12.99 26.16
CA PRO A 253 -14.32 -13.70 25.80
C PRO A 253 -14.67 -14.87 24.88
N ALA A 254 -14.13 -14.85 23.66
CA ALA A 254 -14.18 -15.98 22.75
C ALA A 254 -13.42 -17.14 23.39
N VAL A 255 -14.16 -18.14 23.87
CA VAL A 255 -13.57 -19.47 24.12
C VAL A 255 -13.33 -20.07 22.75
N VAL A 256 -12.13 -19.83 22.21
CA VAL A 256 -11.65 -20.56 21.05
C VAL A 256 -11.18 -21.92 21.58
N THR A 257 -11.96 -22.95 21.32
CA THR A 257 -11.51 -24.33 21.48
C THR A 257 -10.37 -24.58 20.49
N GLU A 258 -9.16 -24.75 21.01
CA GLU A 258 -7.98 -25.22 20.27
C GLU A 258 -8.20 -26.68 19.83
N GLU A 259 -8.99 -26.93 18.77
CA GLU A 259 -9.09 -28.30 18.24
C GLU A 259 -9.28 -28.41 16.71
N GLU A 260 -9.07 -27.33 15.93
CA GLU A 260 -9.10 -27.41 14.45
C GLU A 260 -7.87 -26.84 13.74
N ALA A 261 -6.78 -26.52 14.46
CA ALA A 261 -5.55 -26.04 13.82
C ALA A 261 -4.58 -27.18 13.41
N GLU A 262 -4.73 -28.39 13.95
CA GLU A 262 -3.76 -29.48 13.68
C GLU A 262 -4.14 -30.39 12.49
N SER A 263 -5.40 -30.39 12.02
CA SER A 263 -5.81 -31.29 10.93
C SER A 263 -5.34 -30.85 9.53
N GLY A 264 -5.18 -29.55 9.31
CA GLY A 264 -4.73 -29.00 8.01
C GLY A 264 -3.23 -29.18 7.73
N LEU A 265 -2.40 -29.12 8.78
CA LEU A 265 -0.94 -29.21 8.64
C LEU A 265 -0.48 -30.64 8.30
N HIS A 266 -1.13 -31.67 8.88
CA HIS A 266 -0.79 -33.06 8.62
C HIS A 266 -1.15 -33.51 7.19
N ALA A 267 -2.23 -33.00 6.61
CA ALA A 267 -2.61 -33.32 5.23
C ALA A 267 -1.64 -32.74 4.19
N ALA A 268 -1.15 -31.52 4.40
CA ALA A 268 -0.21 -30.86 3.50
C ALA A 268 1.20 -31.50 3.56
N VAL A 269 1.69 -31.84 4.76
CA VAL A 269 3.02 -32.46 4.94
C VAL A 269 3.07 -33.90 4.42
N LEU A 270 1.99 -34.68 4.55
CA LEU A 270 1.89 -36.03 3.97
C LEU A 270 1.86 -36.01 2.43
N GLY A 271 1.25 -35.00 1.82
CA GLY A 271 1.24 -34.82 0.37
C GLY A 271 2.64 -34.60 -0.23
N ILE A 272 3.48 -33.81 0.44
CA ILE A 272 4.84 -33.47 -0.03
C ILE A 272 5.80 -34.67 0.13
N ALA A 273 5.66 -35.46 1.20
CA ALA A 273 6.47 -36.65 1.41
C ALA A 273 6.20 -37.75 0.36
N ALA A 274 4.93 -37.96 -0.03
CA ALA A 274 4.55 -38.99 -1.01
C ALA A 274 5.13 -38.72 -2.42
N VAL A 275 5.17 -37.45 -2.84
CA VAL A 275 5.75 -37.05 -4.14
C VAL A 275 7.27 -37.24 -4.16
N SER A 276 7.93 -37.03 -3.02
CA SER A 276 9.37 -37.16 -2.86
C SER A 276 9.86 -38.62 -2.97
N VAL A 277 9.11 -39.57 -2.40
CA VAL A 277 9.44 -41.00 -2.45
C VAL A 277 9.24 -41.58 -3.86
N LEU A 278 8.17 -41.19 -4.56
CA LEU A 278 7.92 -41.61 -5.94
C LEU A 278 9.00 -41.11 -6.92
N ALA A 279 9.53 -39.90 -6.71
CA ALA A 279 10.62 -39.35 -7.50
C ALA A 279 11.95 -40.11 -7.28
N MET A 280 12.26 -40.51 -6.03
CA MET A 280 13.45 -41.31 -5.75
C MET A 280 13.37 -42.74 -6.33
N VAL A 281 12.22 -43.41 -6.24
CA VAL A 281 12.05 -44.76 -6.79
C VAL A 281 12.17 -44.76 -8.32
N GLY A 282 11.67 -43.72 -9.00
CA GLY A 282 11.87 -43.52 -10.44
C GLY A 282 13.33 -43.32 -10.85
N LEU A 283 14.12 -42.61 -10.03
CA LEU A 283 15.54 -42.35 -10.30
C LEU A 283 16.43 -43.60 -10.12
N PHE A 284 16.08 -44.48 -9.18
CA PHE A 284 16.81 -45.73 -8.93
C PHE A 284 16.43 -46.86 -9.89
N ALA A 285 15.15 -46.99 -10.26
CA ALA A 285 14.71 -47.96 -11.27
C ALA A 285 15.31 -47.67 -12.66
N GLY A 286 15.57 -46.40 -12.98
CA GLY A 286 16.24 -45.98 -14.22
C GLY A 286 17.74 -46.33 -14.30
N ARG A 287 18.42 -46.51 -13.17
CA ARG A 287 19.86 -46.83 -13.11
C ARG A 287 20.17 -48.33 -13.05
N GLY A 288 19.22 -49.16 -12.63
CA GLY A 288 19.42 -50.62 -12.45
C GLY A 288 19.43 -51.46 -13.73
N LEU A 289 18.80 -51.02 -14.83
CA LEU A 289 18.67 -51.82 -16.06
C LEU A 289 19.83 -51.64 -17.08
N GLY A 290 20.91 -50.97 -16.68
CA GLY A 290 22.06 -50.67 -17.55
C GLY A 290 23.26 -51.63 -17.46
N ARG A 291 23.24 -52.63 -16.58
CA ARG A 291 24.36 -53.59 -16.41
C ARG A 291 23.86 -55.03 -16.36
N ARG A 292 23.48 -55.62 -17.50
CA ARG A 292 23.69 -57.06 -17.75
C ARG A 292 23.84 -57.31 -19.26
N ARG A 293 25.05 -57.77 -19.59
CA ARG A 293 25.56 -58.39 -20.83
C ARG A 293 25.83 -57.46 -22.01
#